data_AF-A0A3R9FZX9-F1
#
_entry.id   AF-A0A3R9FZX9-F1
#
_cell.length_a   1.000
_cell.length_b   1.000
_cell.length_c   1.000
_cell.angle_alpha   90.00
_cell.angle_beta   90.00
_cell.angle_gamma   90.00
#
_symmetry.space_group_name_H-M   'P 1'
#
loop_
_entity.id
_entity.type
_entity.pdbx_description
1 polymer ?
#
loop_
_entity_poly.entity_id
_entity_poly.type
_entity_poly.pdbx_seq_one_letter_code
_entity_poly.pdbx_strand_id
1 'polypeptide(L)'
;LEPFMGAWQRNIELSQEDQLSFHAVFACISIISKDIGKLPLELRKKENGVWVKASDKSLPFFDKPNHFQTMQQFLEYYIISKETRGNTYVLKLRSFQGDVEQLIVLNPDNVKPLVSDEGDVFYRIGIDKLANQQESIILPASEIIHDRWNCLYHPLVGISPLVACGLSSAQGVAIQKYGAKFFNNNGRPSGILTMPGKILDEDAKKIKDAWESNYSGENIGKTAVLG
;
A
#
# COMPACT_ATOMS: atom_id res chain seq x y z
N LEU A 1 8.75 -1.76 -11.56
CA LEU A 1 9.82 -0.77 -11.87
C LEU A 1 11.02 -1.16 -11.03
N GLU A 2 12.17 -1.43 -11.64
CA GLU A 2 13.39 -1.69 -10.89
C GLU A 2 13.75 -0.47 -10.02
N PRO A 3 14.00 -0.64 -8.72
CA PRO A 3 14.31 0.49 -7.84
C PRO A 3 15.71 1.09 -8.11
N PHE A 4 16.65 0.31 -8.66
CA PHE A 4 17.95 0.75 -9.19
C PHE A 4 18.66 -0.40 -9.94
N MET A 5 19.68 -0.08 -10.74
CA MET A 5 20.48 -1.05 -11.53
C MET A 5 21.05 -2.17 -10.64
N GLY A 6 20.75 -3.43 -10.97
CA GLY A 6 21.24 -4.62 -10.23
C GLY A 6 20.38 -5.04 -9.02
N ALA A 7 19.24 -4.39 -8.78
CA ALA A 7 18.29 -4.77 -7.72
C ALA A 7 17.73 -6.20 -7.91
N TRP A 8 17.45 -6.60 -9.15
CA TRP A 8 16.98 -7.95 -9.50
C TRP A 8 18.04 -9.02 -9.20
N GLN A 9 19.32 -8.77 -9.52
CA GLN A 9 20.43 -9.67 -9.19
C GLN A 9 20.69 -9.82 -7.68
N ARG A 10 20.21 -8.89 -6.85
CA ARG A 10 20.35 -8.92 -5.39
C ARG A 10 19.07 -9.31 -4.65
N ASN A 11 17.99 -9.64 -5.37
CA ASN A 11 16.69 -10.00 -4.82
C ASN A 11 16.10 -8.92 -3.88
N ILE A 12 16.43 -7.64 -4.11
CA ILE A 12 15.90 -6.51 -3.34
C ILE A 12 14.75 -5.91 -4.16
N GLU A 13 13.61 -6.57 -4.14
CA GLU A 13 12.36 -5.97 -4.60
C GLU A 13 11.71 -5.20 -3.46
N LEU A 14 11.45 -3.92 -3.69
CA LEU A 14 10.78 -3.08 -2.72
C LEU A 14 9.28 -3.21 -2.96
N SER A 15 8.62 -4.00 -2.12
CA SER A 15 7.18 -4.22 -2.22
C SER A 15 6.41 -2.95 -1.81
N GLN A 16 5.14 -2.85 -2.24
CA GLN A 16 4.27 -1.78 -1.71
C GLN A 16 4.03 -1.96 -0.20
N GLU A 17 4.02 -3.18 0.30
CA GLU A 17 3.89 -3.46 1.73
C GLU A 17 5.08 -2.91 2.53
N ASP A 18 6.30 -3.03 2.01
CA ASP A 18 7.50 -2.40 2.59
C ASP A 18 7.34 -0.88 2.68
N GLN A 19 6.79 -0.24 1.64
CA GLN A 19 6.57 1.21 1.63
C GLN A 19 5.46 1.64 2.57
N LEU A 20 4.35 0.91 2.62
CA LEU A 20 3.21 1.20 3.50
C LEU A 20 3.56 0.97 4.98
N SER A 21 4.48 0.05 5.26
CA SER A 21 4.96 -0.23 6.61
C SER A 21 6.06 0.75 7.07
N PHE A 22 6.61 1.56 6.16
CA PHE A 22 7.57 2.60 6.53
C PHE A 22 6.87 3.67 7.37
N HIS A 23 7.37 3.92 8.59
CA HIS A 23 6.67 4.69 9.62
C HIS A 23 6.19 6.08 9.16
N ALA A 24 6.96 6.78 8.32
CA ALA A 24 6.59 8.10 7.83
C ALA A 24 5.41 8.02 6.85
N VAL A 25 5.43 7.05 5.93
CA VAL A 25 4.33 6.80 4.99
C VAL A 25 3.07 6.37 5.76
N PHE A 26 3.21 5.41 6.68
CA PHE A 26 2.11 4.95 7.53
C PHE A 26 1.47 6.10 8.31
N ALA A 27 2.28 6.97 8.91
CA ALA A 27 1.81 8.12 9.67
C ALA A 27 1.09 9.15 8.80
N CYS A 28 1.66 9.51 7.63
CA CYS A 28 1.04 10.46 6.71
C CYS A 28 -0.33 9.97 6.23
N ILE A 29 -0.42 8.72 5.76
CA ILE A 29 -1.69 8.13 5.32
C ILE A 29 -2.69 8.11 6.47
N SER A 30 -2.26 7.70 7.67
CA SER A 30 -3.12 7.62 8.85
C SER A 30 -3.67 8.98 9.28
N ILE A 31 -2.85 10.03 9.26
CA ILE A 31 -3.28 11.38 9.65
C ILE A 31 -4.28 11.91 8.63
N ILE A 32 -3.96 11.84 7.34
CA ILE A 32 -4.82 12.34 6.27
C ILE A 32 -6.17 11.62 6.27
N SER A 33 -6.16 10.29 6.34
CA SER A 33 -7.40 9.51 6.29
C SER A 33 -8.29 9.77 7.50
N LYS A 34 -7.73 9.80 8.72
CA LYS A 34 -8.48 10.09 9.96
C LYS A 34 -8.97 11.53 10.03
N ASP A 35 -8.17 12.48 9.55
CA ASP A 35 -8.57 13.89 9.52
C ASP A 35 -9.73 14.15 8.58
N ILE A 36 -9.82 13.41 7.47
CA ILE A 36 -10.99 13.45 6.59
C ILE A 36 -12.15 12.64 7.20
N GLY A 37 -11.87 11.46 7.75
CA GLY A 37 -12.88 10.56 8.32
C GLY A 37 -13.67 11.15 9.49
N LYS A 38 -13.05 12.05 10.28
CA LYS A 38 -13.74 12.75 11.38
C LYS A 38 -14.67 13.88 10.91
N LEU A 39 -14.64 14.28 9.63
CA LEU A 39 -15.49 15.35 9.12
C LEU A 39 -16.93 14.81 8.94
N PRO A 40 -17.95 15.50 9.50
CA PRO A 40 -19.33 15.08 9.35
C PRO A 40 -19.79 15.29 7.91
N LEU A 41 -20.47 14.30 7.35
CA LEU A 41 -21.07 14.37 6.03
C LEU A 41 -22.57 14.65 6.18
N GLU A 42 -23.01 15.86 5.84
CA GLU A 42 -24.40 16.30 6.01
C GLU A 42 -25.14 16.35 4.68
N LEU A 43 -26.26 15.62 4.58
CA LEU A 43 -27.22 15.85 3.51
C LEU A 43 -27.92 17.19 3.75
N ARG A 44 -27.93 18.05 2.72
CA ARG A 44 -28.58 19.37 2.77
C ARG A 44 -29.44 19.58 1.53
N LYS A 45 -30.56 20.27 1.72
CA LYS A 45 -31.44 20.71 0.64
C LYS A 45 -31.71 22.20 0.77
N LYS A 46 -32.05 22.85 -0.34
CA LYS A 46 -32.50 24.25 -0.31
C LYS A 46 -34.00 24.29 -0.04
N GLU A 47 -34.39 24.96 1.04
CA GLU A 47 -35.77 25.35 1.30
C GLU A 47 -35.82 26.88 1.38
N ASN A 48 -36.69 27.50 0.57
CA ASN A 48 -36.85 28.96 0.52
C ASN A 48 -35.51 29.73 0.34
N GLY A 49 -34.58 29.18 -0.43
CA GLY A 49 -33.28 29.79 -0.71
C GLY A 49 -32.20 29.55 0.35
N VAL A 50 -32.51 28.91 1.48
CA VAL A 50 -31.56 28.61 2.56
C VAL A 50 -31.22 27.12 2.59
N TRP A 51 -29.97 26.79 2.87
CA TRP A 51 -29.54 25.40 3.08
C TRP A 51 -29.99 24.91 4.45
N VAL A 52 -30.82 23.89 4.47
CA VAL A 52 -31.26 23.20 5.68
C VAL A 52 -30.76 21.77 5.68
N LYS A 53 -30.49 21.22 6.87
CA LYS A 53 -30.16 19.81 7.03
C LYS A 53 -31.35 18.97 6.57
N ALA A 54 -31.07 17.99 5.74
CA ALA A 54 -32.05 17.04 5.23
C ALA A 54 -31.75 15.64 5.78
N SER A 55 -32.79 14.83 5.85
CA SER A 55 -32.71 13.39 5.99
C SER A 55 -33.61 12.79 4.92
N ASP A 56 -33.10 11.79 4.21
CA ASP A 56 -33.81 11.12 3.14
C ASP A 56 -33.70 9.61 3.34
N LYS A 57 -34.84 8.97 3.59
CA LYS A 57 -34.91 7.53 3.81
C LYS A 57 -34.57 6.72 2.55
N SER A 58 -34.65 7.34 1.37
CA SER A 58 -34.21 6.73 0.12
C SER A 58 -32.68 6.66 -0.03
N LEU A 59 -31.93 7.32 0.87
CA LEU A 59 -30.47 7.36 0.86
C LEU A 59 -29.89 6.80 2.18
N PRO A 60 -30.18 5.53 2.53
CA PRO A 60 -29.80 4.95 3.83
C PRO A 60 -28.28 4.89 4.04
N PHE A 61 -27.51 4.90 2.95
CA PHE A 61 -26.05 4.88 2.98
C PHE A 61 -25.42 6.14 3.61
N PHE A 62 -26.14 7.26 3.73
CA PHE A 62 -25.65 8.45 4.45
C PHE A 62 -25.55 8.22 5.97
N ASP A 63 -26.44 7.39 6.53
CA ASP A 63 -26.38 7.03 7.95
C ASP A 63 -25.39 5.89 8.17
N LYS A 64 -25.45 4.85 7.32
CA LYS A 64 -24.54 3.71 7.38
C LYS A 64 -24.22 3.19 5.97
N PRO A 65 -22.98 3.34 5.49
CA PRO A 65 -22.65 3.08 4.09
C PRO A 65 -22.76 1.60 3.71
N ASN A 66 -22.45 0.69 4.63
CA ASN A 66 -22.56 -0.77 4.42
C ASN A 66 -22.69 -1.48 5.77
N HIS A 67 -22.83 -2.81 5.77
CA HIS A 67 -23.11 -3.54 7.00
C HIS A 67 -21.92 -3.58 8.00
N PHE A 68 -20.68 -3.38 7.53
CA PHE A 68 -19.44 -3.64 8.29
C PHE A 68 -18.62 -2.38 8.66
N GLN A 69 -18.95 -1.21 8.11
CA GLN A 69 -18.28 0.06 8.41
C GLN A 69 -19.25 1.11 8.97
N THR A 70 -18.73 1.98 9.83
CA THR A 70 -19.31 3.31 10.09
C THR A 70 -18.99 4.27 8.94
N MET A 71 -19.68 5.41 8.85
CA MET A 71 -19.36 6.43 7.84
C MET A 71 -17.91 6.93 7.96
N GLN A 72 -17.42 7.12 9.19
CA GLN A 72 -16.03 7.49 9.44
C GLN A 72 -15.06 6.45 8.86
N GLN A 73 -15.25 5.16 9.16
CA GLN A 73 -14.37 4.09 8.65
C GLN A 73 -14.42 3.97 7.12
N PHE A 74 -15.61 4.18 6.53
CA PHE A 74 -15.79 4.20 5.09
C PHE A 74 -14.99 5.35 4.44
N LEU A 75 -15.09 6.57 4.97
CA LEU A 75 -14.34 7.72 4.48
C LEU A 75 -12.83 7.56 4.68
N GLU A 76 -12.40 7.03 5.83
CA GLU A 76 -10.99 6.70 6.08
C GLU A 76 -10.46 5.73 5.01
N TYR A 77 -11.20 4.64 4.75
CA TYR A 77 -10.77 3.64 3.77
C TYR A 77 -10.85 4.15 2.32
N TYR A 78 -11.86 4.97 2.01
CA TYR A 78 -11.97 5.67 0.74
C TYR A 78 -10.69 6.47 0.45
N ILE A 79 -10.20 7.23 1.44
CA ILE A 79 -8.99 8.03 1.30
C ILE A 79 -7.73 7.16 1.28
N ILE A 80 -7.65 6.11 2.10
CA ILE A 80 -6.52 5.16 2.07
C ILE A 80 -6.39 4.54 0.67
N SER A 81 -7.50 4.13 0.06
CA SER A 81 -7.52 3.58 -1.30
C SER A 81 -6.94 4.59 -2.30
N LYS A 82 -7.38 5.85 -2.21
CA LYS A 82 -6.87 6.96 -3.04
C LYS A 82 -5.38 7.22 -2.84
N GLU A 83 -4.92 7.34 -1.60
CA GLU A 83 -3.53 7.67 -1.26
C GLU A 83 -2.55 6.54 -1.65
N THR A 84 -2.98 5.28 -1.55
CA THR A 84 -2.12 4.12 -1.78
C THR A 84 -2.11 3.66 -3.23
N ARG A 85 -3.25 3.74 -3.93
CA ARG A 85 -3.43 3.25 -5.32
C ARG A 85 -3.75 4.32 -6.34
N GLY A 86 -3.99 5.55 -5.90
CA GLY A 86 -4.29 6.68 -6.78
C GLY A 86 -5.74 6.68 -7.27
N ASN A 87 -6.52 5.68 -6.87
CA ASN A 87 -7.85 5.40 -7.39
C ASN A 87 -8.69 4.82 -6.26
N THR A 88 -9.90 5.34 -6.10
CA THR A 88 -10.93 4.80 -5.22
C THR A 88 -12.13 4.43 -6.07
N TYR A 89 -12.53 3.16 -6.01
CA TYR A 89 -13.71 2.64 -6.67
C TYR A 89 -14.75 2.32 -5.61
N VAL A 90 -15.93 2.90 -5.71
CA VAL A 90 -17.06 2.58 -4.81
C VAL A 90 -18.17 1.95 -5.63
N LEU A 91 -18.49 0.70 -5.30
CA LEU A 91 -19.65 -0.01 -5.83
C LEU A 91 -20.92 0.50 -5.16
N LYS A 92 -21.91 0.86 -5.99
CA LYS A 92 -23.28 1.12 -5.56
C LYS A 92 -24.05 -0.19 -5.59
N LEU A 93 -24.29 -0.77 -4.41
CA LEU A 93 -25.18 -1.92 -4.30
C LEU A 93 -26.62 -1.43 -4.27
N ARG A 94 -27.44 -1.98 -5.17
CA ARG A 94 -28.83 -1.61 -5.34
C ARG A 94 -29.77 -2.68 -4.83
N SER A 95 -30.92 -2.24 -4.34
CA SER A 95 -32.06 -3.10 -4.06
C SER A 95 -32.64 -3.67 -5.36
N PHE A 96 -33.54 -4.64 -5.24
CA PHE A 96 -34.31 -5.15 -6.38
C PHE A 96 -35.14 -4.05 -7.08
N GLN A 97 -35.48 -2.97 -6.36
CA GLN A 97 -36.23 -1.83 -6.89
C GLN A 97 -35.34 -0.81 -7.59
N GLY A 98 -34.00 -0.97 -7.54
CA GLY A 98 -33.02 -0.11 -8.20
C GLY A 98 -32.47 1.01 -7.32
N ASP A 99 -32.95 1.17 -6.08
CA ASP A 99 -32.44 2.16 -5.14
C ASP A 99 -31.06 1.77 -4.60
N VAL A 100 -30.16 2.75 -4.43
CA VAL A 100 -28.83 2.49 -3.87
C VAL A 100 -28.97 2.32 -2.36
N GLU A 101 -28.70 1.13 -1.86
CA GLU A 101 -28.78 0.82 -0.43
C GLU A 101 -27.43 0.91 0.26
N GLN A 102 -26.36 0.54 -0.43
CA GLN A 102 -25.02 0.46 0.16
C GLN A 102 -23.94 0.96 -0.79
N LEU A 103 -22.86 1.44 -0.17
CA LEU A 103 -21.63 1.88 -0.80
C LEU A 103 -20.47 1.03 -0.25
N ILE A 104 -19.74 0.41 -1.17
CA ILE A 104 -18.60 -0.45 -0.81
C ILE A 104 -17.38 0.01 -1.61
N VAL A 105 -16.35 0.46 -0.90
CA VAL A 105 -15.05 0.72 -1.51
C VAL A 105 -14.43 -0.62 -1.89
N LEU A 106 -14.17 -0.80 -3.17
CA LEU A 106 -13.53 -1.99 -3.72
C LEU A 106 -12.01 -1.89 -3.61
N ASN A 107 -11.34 -3.04 -3.54
CA ASN A 107 -9.89 -3.09 -3.71
C ASN A 107 -9.52 -2.66 -5.15
N PRO A 108 -8.75 -1.58 -5.36
CA PRO A 108 -8.36 -1.12 -6.69
C PRO A 108 -7.59 -2.16 -7.51
N ASP A 109 -6.84 -3.05 -6.84
CA ASP A 109 -6.08 -4.12 -7.51
C ASP A 109 -7.00 -5.16 -8.16
N ASN A 110 -8.28 -5.19 -7.77
CA ASN A 110 -9.32 -6.08 -8.30
C ASN A 110 -10.27 -5.39 -9.30
N VAL A 111 -9.98 -4.13 -9.68
CA VAL A 111 -10.80 -3.34 -10.59
C VAL A 111 -9.99 -2.93 -11.82
N LYS A 112 -10.57 -3.12 -13.01
CA LYS A 112 -9.97 -2.68 -14.28
C LYS A 112 -10.93 -1.79 -15.04
N PRO A 113 -10.61 -0.50 -15.26
CA PRO A 113 -11.33 0.34 -16.20
C PRO A 113 -11.22 -0.23 -17.62
N LEU A 114 -12.33 -0.25 -18.34
CA LEU A 114 -12.46 -0.66 -19.73
C LEU A 114 -13.13 0.47 -20.51
N VAL A 115 -12.82 0.58 -21.80
CA VAL A 115 -13.43 1.54 -22.71
C VAL A 115 -13.92 0.75 -23.93
N SER A 116 -15.19 0.93 -24.31
CA SER A 116 -15.74 0.31 -25.53
C SER A 116 -15.26 1.02 -26.79
N ASP A 117 -15.57 0.47 -27.96
CA ASP A 117 -15.22 1.09 -29.25
C ASP A 117 -15.96 2.43 -29.45
N GLU A 118 -17.12 2.60 -28.80
CA GLU A 118 -17.91 3.83 -28.78
C GLU A 118 -17.41 4.86 -27.75
N GLY A 119 -16.44 4.50 -26.90
CA GLY A 119 -15.87 5.36 -25.87
C GLY A 119 -16.57 5.28 -24.51
N ASP A 120 -17.52 4.38 -24.33
CA ASP A 120 -18.21 4.19 -23.05
C ASP A 120 -17.29 3.53 -22.02
N VAL A 121 -17.34 4.03 -20.78
CA VAL A 121 -16.49 3.53 -19.69
C VAL A 121 -17.21 2.45 -18.89
N PHE A 122 -16.52 1.33 -18.73
CA PHE A 122 -16.94 0.20 -17.90
C PHE A 122 -15.87 -0.14 -16.87
N TYR A 123 -16.26 -0.91 -15.87
CA TYR A 123 -15.36 -1.43 -14.85
C TYR A 123 -15.54 -2.93 -14.75
N ARG A 124 -14.46 -3.68 -15.01
CA ARG A 124 -14.40 -5.08 -14.65
C ARG A 124 -13.97 -5.20 -13.21
N ILE A 125 -14.79 -5.87 -12.42
CA ILE A 125 -14.56 -6.12 -10.99
C ILE A 125 -14.36 -7.63 -10.85
N GLY A 126 -13.33 -8.06 -10.12
CA GLY A 126 -13.16 -9.48 -9.80
C GLY A 126 -14.03 -9.92 -8.63
N ILE A 127 -13.73 -11.10 -8.09
CA ILE A 127 -14.49 -11.69 -6.98
C ILE A 127 -14.22 -10.88 -5.71
N ASP A 128 -15.28 -10.45 -5.03
CA ASP A 128 -15.22 -9.72 -3.76
C ASP A 128 -16.43 -10.08 -2.91
N LYS A 129 -16.19 -10.81 -1.82
CA LYS A 129 -17.24 -11.30 -0.92
C LYS A 129 -17.91 -10.19 -0.13
N LEU A 130 -17.20 -9.11 0.21
CA LEU A 130 -17.79 -7.97 0.89
C LEU A 130 -18.74 -7.22 -0.05
N ALA A 131 -18.41 -7.19 -1.33
CA ALA A 131 -19.25 -6.63 -2.38
C ALA A 131 -20.34 -7.59 -2.91
N ASN A 132 -20.53 -8.76 -2.28
CA ASN A 132 -21.46 -9.80 -2.72
C ASN A 132 -21.22 -10.30 -4.16
N GLN A 133 -19.98 -10.19 -4.65
CA GLN A 133 -19.56 -10.63 -5.99
C GLN A 133 -18.94 -12.02 -5.92
N GLN A 134 -19.61 -13.01 -6.51
CA GLN A 134 -19.13 -14.40 -6.56
C GLN A 134 -18.32 -14.70 -7.82
N GLU A 135 -18.43 -13.87 -8.84
CA GLU A 135 -17.72 -13.98 -10.12
C GLU A 135 -17.19 -12.62 -10.58
N SER A 136 -16.37 -12.62 -11.63
CA SER A 136 -15.95 -11.37 -12.22
C SER A 136 -17.06 -10.80 -13.09
N ILE A 137 -17.42 -9.55 -12.84
CA ILE A 137 -18.51 -8.86 -13.55
C ILE A 137 -17.99 -7.59 -14.22
N ILE A 138 -18.72 -7.12 -15.24
CA ILE A 138 -18.47 -5.84 -15.89
C ILE A 138 -19.68 -4.94 -15.64
N LEU A 139 -19.44 -3.78 -15.06
CA LEU A 139 -20.47 -2.79 -14.77
C LEU A 139 -20.23 -1.49 -15.53
N PRO A 140 -21.29 -0.78 -15.95
CA PRO A 140 -21.16 0.54 -16.54
C PRO A 140 -20.69 1.56 -15.49
N ALA A 141 -20.12 2.68 -15.94
CA ALA A 141 -19.71 3.76 -15.06
C ALA A 141 -20.83 4.32 -14.17
N SER A 142 -22.10 4.14 -14.55
CA SER A 142 -23.25 4.52 -13.72
C SER A 142 -23.33 3.77 -12.39
N GLU A 143 -22.65 2.64 -12.23
CA GLU A 143 -22.68 1.83 -11.00
C GLU A 143 -21.47 2.06 -10.08
N ILE A 144 -20.45 2.75 -10.56
CA ILE A 144 -19.19 2.95 -9.84
C ILE A 144 -18.90 4.43 -9.63
N ILE A 145 -18.65 4.83 -8.38
CA ILE A 145 -17.99 6.10 -8.11
C ILE A 145 -16.49 5.85 -8.28
N HIS A 146 -15.87 6.59 -9.19
CA HIS A 146 -14.43 6.53 -9.43
C HIS A 146 -13.78 7.87 -9.13
N ASP A 147 -13.10 7.94 -7.99
CA ASP A 147 -12.31 9.09 -7.59
C ASP A 147 -10.82 8.81 -7.76
N ARG A 148 -10.10 9.81 -8.25
CA ARG A 148 -8.76 9.64 -8.77
C ARG A 148 -7.84 10.74 -8.28
N TRP A 149 -6.58 10.39 -8.15
CA TRP A 149 -5.50 11.35 -8.14
C TRP A 149 -5.14 11.79 -9.57
N ASN A 150 -4.01 12.49 -9.71
CA ASN A 150 -3.53 13.00 -10.98
C ASN A 150 -3.32 11.86 -12.00
N CYS A 151 -4.04 11.95 -13.12
CA CYS A 151 -4.01 10.98 -14.21
C CYS A 151 -2.94 11.36 -15.25
N LEU A 152 -1.65 11.22 -14.92
CA LEU A 152 -0.56 11.71 -15.79
C LEU A 152 -0.27 10.82 -17.00
N TYR A 153 -0.60 9.52 -16.93
CA TYR A 153 -0.31 8.55 -18.00
C TYR A 153 -1.56 7.98 -18.69
N HIS A 154 -2.70 7.95 -17.99
CA HIS A 154 -3.96 7.45 -18.52
C HIS A 154 -5.12 8.25 -17.94
N PRO A 155 -6.08 8.75 -18.76
CA PRO A 155 -7.15 9.63 -18.29
C PRO A 155 -8.10 8.99 -17.28
N LEU A 156 -8.11 7.65 -17.19
CA LEU A 156 -8.90 6.89 -16.23
C LEU A 156 -8.12 6.37 -15.02
N VAL A 157 -6.79 6.52 -14.93
CA VAL A 157 -6.01 5.91 -13.84
C VAL A 157 -5.11 6.96 -13.20
N GLY A 158 -5.40 7.28 -11.94
CA GLY A 158 -4.61 8.20 -11.13
C GLY A 158 -3.32 7.57 -10.62
N ILE A 159 -2.30 8.41 -10.43
CA ILE A 159 -1.03 8.04 -9.78
C ILE A 159 -1.14 8.31 -8.29
N SER A 160 -0.79 7.32 -7.48
CA SER A 160 -0.83 7.48 -6.02
C SER A 160 0.30 8.38 -5.50
N PRO A 161 0.06 9.17 -4.45
CA PRO A 161 1.10 9.86 -3.70
C PRO A 161 2.20 8.91 -3.23
N LEU A 162 1.85 7.65 -2.92
CA LEU A 162 2.82 6.60 -2.62
C LEU A 162 3.81 6.36 -3.77
N VAL A 163 3.33 6.28 -5.01
CA VAL A 163 4.21 6.18 -6.18
C VAL A 163 5.06 7.45 -6.34
N ALA A 164 4.47 8.63 -6.11
CA ALA A 164 5.19 9.89 -6.20
C ALA A 164 6.34 10.01 -5.18
N CYS A 165 6.16 9.46 -3.97
CA CYS A 165 7.20 9.43 -2.93
C CYS A 165 8.04 8.13 -2.91
N GLY A 166 7.84 7.25 -3.90
CA GLY A 166 8.41 5.90 -3.91
C GLY A 166 9.93 5.86 -3.78
N LEU A 167 10.65 6.78 -4.44
CA LEU A 167 12.12 6.88 -4.32
C LEU A 167 12.57 7.26 -2.91
N SER A 168 11.91 8.26 -2.30
CA SER A 168 12.22 8.71 -0.94
C SER A 168 11.91 7.63 0.09
N SER A 169 10.78 6.93 -0.06
CA SER A 169 10.41 5.80 0.78
C SER A 169 11.42 4.65 0.63
N ALA A 170 11.81 4.32 -0.61
CA ALA A 170 12.82 3.30 -0.88
C ALA A 170 14.17 3.61 -0.24
N GLN A 171 14.62 4.87 -0.31
CA GLN A 171 15.84 5.31 0.36
C GLN A 171 15.74 5.16 1.89
N GLY A 172 14.62 5.57 2.48
CA GLY A 172 14.38 5.43 3.93
C GLY A 172 14.43 3.96 4.38
N VAL A 173 13.74 3.07 3.65
CA VAL A 173 13.75 1.63 3.91
C VAL A 173 15.16 1.05 3.77
N ALA A 174 15.92 1.46 2.74
CA ALA A 174 17.28 1.00 2.55
C ALA A 174 18.21 1.42 3.70
N ILE A 175 18.09 2.66 4.19
CA ILE A 175 18.86 3.17 5.34
C ILE A 175 18.50 2.38 6.61
N GLN A 176 17.22 2.08 6.85
CA GLN A 176 16.81 1.27 7.99
C GLN A 176 17.34 -0.17 7.91
N LYS A 177 17.23 -0.81 6.74
CA LYS A 177 17.79 -2.15 6.50
C LYS A 177 19.31 -2.16 6.69
N TYR A 178 20.01 -1.12 6.22
CA TYR A 178 21.44 -0.97 6.46
C TYR A 178 21.77 -0.78 7.94
N GLY A 179 21.07 0.12 8.64
CA GLY A 179 21.25 0.36 10.07
C GLY A 179 21.05 -0.91 10.90
N ALA A 180 19.98 -1.66 10.62
CA ALA A 180 19.73 -2.95 11.27
C ALA A 180 20.89 -3.92 11.04
N LYS A 181 21.37 -4.07 9.80
CA LYS A 181 22.54 -4.92 9.50
C LYS A 181 23.82 -4.43 10.17
N PHE A 182 24.04 -3.11 10.18
CA PHE A 182 25.21 -2.47 10.79
C PHE A 182 25.25 -2.76 12.29
N PHE A 183 24.16 -2.50 13.01
CA PHE A 183 24.08 -2.76 14.45
C PHE A 183 24.08 -4.26 14.79
N ASN A 184 23.43 -5.10 13.96
CA ASN A 184 23.47 -6.55 14.15
C ASN A 184 24.88 -7.15 13.98
N ASN A 185 25.71 -6.53 13.13
CA ASN A 185 27.10 -6.95 12.89
C ASN A 185 28.13 -6.12 13.69
N ASN A 186 27.72 -5.46 14.78
CA ASN A 186 28.57 -4.62 15.64
C ASN A 186 29.30 -3.46 14.94
N GLY A 187 28.86 -3.08 13.73
CA GLY A 187 29.41 -1.93 12.99
C GLY A 187 30.91 -2.00 12.69
N ARG A 188 31.52 -3.18 12.83
CA ARG A 188 32.95 -3.42 12.69
C ARG A 188 33.15 -4.67 11.83
N PRO A 189 34.21 -4.73 11.00
CA PRO A 189 34.70 -6.01 10.52
C PRO A 189 34.90 -6.95 11.72
N SER A 190 34.46 -8.20 11.63
CA SER A 190 34.60 -9.20 12.71
C SER A 190 36.07 -9.38 13.15
N GLY A 191 37.01 -8.96 12.30
CA GLY A 191 38.45 -8.92 12.52
C GLY A 191 39.18 -8.91 11.17
N ILE A 192 40.49 -8.70 11.19
CA ILE A 192 41.37 -9.02 10.06
C ILE A 192 42.30 -10.14 10.55
N LEU A 193 42.24 -11.29 9.89
CA LEU A 193 43.20 -12.37 10.11
C LEU A 193 44.44 -12.10 9.26
N THR A 194 45.56 -11.80 9.91
CA THR A 194 46.85 -11.61 9.24
C THR A 194 47.77 -12.76 9.61
N MET A 195 48.43 -13.34 8.61
CA MET A 195 49.43 -14.39 8.80
C MET A 195 50.71 -14.03 8.05
N PRO A 196 51.90 -14.30 8.60
CA PRO A 196 53.14 -14.09 7.85
C PRO A 196 53.24 -15.08 6.68
N GLY A 197 53.46 -14.57 5.46
CA GLY A 197 53.64 -15.38 4.24
C GLY A 197 52.43 -15.38 3.30
N LYS A 198 52.54 -16.14 2.20
CA LYS A 198 51.47 -16.28 1.19
C LYS A 198 50.55 -17.45 1.60
N ILE A 199 49.25 -17.18 1.75
CA ILE A 199 48.23 -18.22 1.96
C ILE A 199 47.72 -18.71 0.60
N LEU A 200 47.49 -20.01 0.47
CA LEU A 200 46.80 -20.60 -0.68
C LEU A 200 45.28 -20.35 -0.56
N ASP A 201 44.60 -20.09 -1.68
CA ASP A 201 43.17 -19.71 -1.67
C ASP A 201 42.27 -20.75 -0.97
N GLU A 202 42.60 -22.04 -1.06
CA GLU A 202 41.87 -23.11 -0.35
C GLU A 202 41.99 -23.00 1.17
N ASP A 203 43.19 -22.70 1.68
CA ASP A 203 43.44 -22.56 3.10
C ASP A 203 42.84 -21.26 3.64
N ALA A 204 42.87 -20.17 2.86
CA ALA A 204 42.17 -18.93 3.18
C ALA A 204 40.66 -19.16 3.35
N LYS A 205 40.05 -19.95 2.47
CA LYS A 205 38.63 -20.28 2.55
C LYS A 205 38.31 -21.12 3.78
N LYS A 206 39.10 -22.16 4.08
CA LYS A 206 38.92 -22.99 5.29
C LYS A 206 39.01 -22.16 6.57
N ILE A 207 40.00 -21.26 6.66
CA ILE A 207 40.19 -20.38 7.82
C ILE A 207 39.01 -19.43 7.96
N LYS A 208 38.54 -18.84 6.85
CA LYS A 208 37.34 -17.98 6.84
C LYS A 208 36.10 -18.72 7.33
N ASP A 209 35.82 -19.90 6.78
CA ASP A 209 34.63 -20.69 7.13
C ASP A 209 34.67 -21.12 8.60
N ALA A 210 35.84 -21.54 9.10
CA ALA A 210 36.04 -21.87 10.51
C ALA A 210 35.87 -20.64 11.44
N TRP A 211 36.33 -19.47 11.01
CA TRP A 211 36.15 -18.22 11.75
C TRP A 211 34.68 -17.80 11.80
N GLU A 212 33.97 -17.81 10.66
CA GLU A 212 32.55 -17.49 10.59
C GLU A 212 31.72 -18.46 11.46
N SER A 213 32.04 -19.76 11.47
CA SER A 213 31.34 -20.74 12.32
C SER A 213 31.55 -20.52 13.82
N ASN A 214 32.75 -20.12 14.24
CA ASN A 214 33.12 -20.05 15.65
C ASN A 214 32.90 -18.68 16.28
N TYR A 215 32.71 -17.61 15.50
CA TYR A 215 32.61 -16.23 16.01
C TYR A 215 31.43 -15.43 15.44
N SER A 216 30.38 -16.11 14.93
CA SER A 216 29.11 -15.49 14.53
C SER A 216 27.92 -15.96 15.38
N GLY A 217 26.78 -15.26 15.30
CA GLY A 217 25.55 -15.62 16.03
C GLY A 217 25.72 -15.62 17.55
N GLU A 218 25.34 -16.71 18.22
CA GLU A 218 25.50 -16.88 19.67
C GLU A 218 26.97 -16.94 20.12
N ASN A 219 27.91 -17.12 19.19
CA ASN A 219 29.33 -17.18 19.48
C ASN A 219 30.02 -15.80 19.45
N ILE A 220 29.27 -14.72 19.25
CA ILE A 220 29.82 -13.35 19.28
C ILE A 220 30.41 -13.06 20.67
N GLY A 221 31.67 -12.60 20.69
CA GLY A 221 32.40 -12.29 21.93
C GLY A 221 33.22 -13.45 22.52
N LYS A 222 33.24 -14.63 21.88
CA LYS A 222 34.15 -15.71 22.27
C LYS A 222 35.61 -15.35 22.00
N THR A 223 36.51 -15.79 22.87
CA THR A 223 37.96 -15.56 22.76
C THR A 223 38.53 -16.34 21.59
N ALA A 224 39.20 -15.66 20.67
CA ALA A 224 39.95 -16.29 19.60
C ALA A 224 41.33 -16.74 20.09
N VAL A 225 41.69 -17.99 19.76
CA VAL A 225 43.04 -18.53 19.98
C VAL A 225 43.73 -18.65 18.63
N LEU A 226 44.86 -17.96 18.48
CA LEU A 226 45.73 -18.01 17.31
C LEU A 226 47.03 -18.72 17.72
N GLY A 227 47.42 -19.75 16.96
CA GLY A 227 48.63 -20.54 17.17
C GLY A 227 49.33 -20.81 15.84
#